data_AF-A0A7Y2UF94-F1
#
_entry.id   AF-A0A7Y2UF94-F1
#
_cell.length_a   1.000
_cell.length_b   1.000
_cell.length_c   1.000
_cell.angle_alpha   90.00
_cell.angle_beta   90.00
_cell.angle_gamma   90.00
#
_symmetry.space_group_name_H-M   'P 1'
#
loop_
_entity.id
_entity.type
_entity.pdbx_description
1 polymer ?
#
loop_
_entity_poly.entity_id
_entity_poly.type
_entity_poly.pdbx_seq_one_letter_code
_entity_poly.pdbx_strand_id
1 'polypeptide(L)' 'MNDQENMNKDGKILYCSFCGKSQHEVRKLIAGPSVYICDECVELCNDIIREELEEAGSGEREQLPTPKDIHAF' A
#
# COMPACT_ATOMS: atom_id res chain seq x y z
N MET A 1 29.69 -7.27 4.17
CA MET A 1 28.33 -7.81 4.17
C MET A 1 27.71 -7.30 5.46
N ASN A 2 26.97 -6.19 5.37
CA ASN A 2 26.44 -5.47 6.53
C ASN A 2 25.00 -5.93 6.76
N ASP A 3 24.85 -7.06 7.43
CA ASP A 3 23.60 -7.44 8.07
C ASP A 3 23.71 -6.97 9.52
N GLN A 4 23.52 -5.67 9.71
CA GLN A 4 23.37 -5.11 11.05
C GLN A 4 21.97 -5.48 11.52
N GLU A 5 21.86 -6.71 12.01
CA GLU A 5 20.67 -7.28 12.62
C GLU A 5 20.19 -6.36 13.72
N ASN A 6 19.02 -5.78 13.50
CA ASN A 6 18.28 -5.02 14.49
C ASN A 6 17.71 -6.02 15.52
N MET A 7 18.59 -6.54 16.37
CA MET A 7 18.24 -7.39 17.50
C MET A 7 17.69 -6.48 18.60
N ASN A 8 16.36 -6.43 18.73
CA ASN A 8 15.72 -5.85 19.90
C ASN A 8 16.33 -6.51 21.14
N LYS A 9 16.70 -5.72 22.15
CA LYS A 9 17.49 -6.15 23.33
C LYS A 9 16.84 -7.26 24.18
N ASP A 10 15.62 -7.67 23.84
CA ASP A 10 14.83 -8.72 24.48
C ASP A 10 14.69 -10.01 23.64
N GLY A 11 15.34 -10.14 22.47
CA GLY A 11 15.30 -11.36 21.65
C GLY A 11 13.92 -11.70 21.07
N LYS A 12 12.99 -10.75 21.06
CA LYS A 12 11.63 -10.95 20.54
C LYS A 12 11.60 -10.80 19.03
N ILE A 13 11.10 -11.83 18.35
CA ILE A 13 10.83 -11.81 16.92
C ILE A 13 9.68 -10.83 16.66
N LEU A 14 9.90 -9.87 15.77
CA LEU A 14 8.86 -8.94 15.31
C LEU A 14 8.14 -9.52 14.10
N TYR A 15 6.86 -9.16 13.96
CA TYR A 15 5.98 -9.65 12.90
C TYR A 15 5.30 -8.47 12.19
N CYS A 16 5.19 -8.55 10.87
CA CYS A 16 4.40 -7.61 10.09
C CYS A 16 2.93 -7.68 10.51
N SER A 17 2.34 -6.53 10.85
CA SER A 17 0.94 -6.42 11.27
C SER A 17 -0.07 -6.70 10.15
N PHE A 18 0.39 -6.74 8.89
CA PHE A 18 -0.46 -6.92 7.71
C PHE A 18 -0.44 -8.35 7.19
N CYS A 19 0.74 -8.93 6.95
CA CYS A 19 0.88 -10.29 6.41
C CYS A 19 1.28 -11.34 7.46
N GLY A 20 1.64 -10.94 8.68
CA GLY A 20 2.05 -11.86 9.75
C GLY A 20 3.45 -12.44 9.61
N LYS A 21 4.20 -12.14 8.53
CA LYS A 21 5.58 -12.61 8.35
C LYS A 21 6.52 -12.04 9.42
N SER A 22 7.47 -12.86 9.86
CA SER A 22 8.49 -12.45 10.81
C SER A 22 9.57 -11.57 10.17
N GLN A 23 10.34 -10.84 10.99
CA GLN A 23 11.46 -10.02 10.53
C GLN A 23 12.54 -10.77 9.74
N HIS A 24 12.63 -12.10 9.89
CA HIS A 24 13.59 -12.94 9.18
C HIS A 24 13.07 -13.44 7.82
N GLU A 25 11.75 -13.42 7.62
CA GLU A 25 11.09 -13.84 6.38
C GLU A 25 10.95 -12.72 5.36
N VAL A 26 11.24 -11.48 5.76
CA VAL A 26 11.11 -10.28 4.92
C VAL A 26 12.47 -9.59 4.82
N ARG A 27 12.71 -8.92 3.69
CA ARG A 27 13.98 -8.20 3.50
C ARG A 27 14.06 -6.95 4.37
N LYS A 28 12.93 -6.27 4.57
CA LYS A 28 12.84 -5.11 5.48
C LYS A 28 11.56 -5.16 6.28
N LEU A 29 11.67 -4.82 7.56
CA LEU A 29 10.54 -4.61 8.47
C LEU A 29 10.65 -3.21 9.09
N ILE A 30 9.66 -2.37 8.84
CA ILE A 30 9.60 -0.98 9.32
C ILE A 30 8.79 -0.95 10.61
N ALA A 31 9.36 -0.36 11.67
CA ALA A 31 8.72 -0.22 12.98
C ALA A 31 8.13 1.17 13.17
N GLY A 32 6.82 1.23 13.47
CA GLY A 32 6.12 2.40 13.99
C GLY A 32 5.85 2.28 15.50
N PRO A 33 5.25 3.30 16.14
CA PRO A 33 5.00 3.30 17.58
C PRO A 33 4.22 2.09 18.12
N SER A 34 3.30 1.53 17.32
CA SER A 34 2.44 0.39 17.70
C SER A 34 2.15 -0.58 16.54
N VAL A 35 2.88 -0.47 15.43
CA VAL A 35 2.57 -1.22 14.20
C VAL A 35 3.87 -1.52 13.45
N TYR A 36 3.89 -2.64 12.73
CA TYR A 36 5.03 -3.04 11.91
C TYR A 36 4.54 -3.37 10.50
N ILE A 37 5.31 -2.97 9.48
CA ILE A 37 4.99 -3.24 8.07
C ILE A 37 6.24 -3.69 7.31
N CYS A 38 6.14 -4.73 6.50
CA CYS A 38 7.25 -5.22 5.67
C CYS A 38 7.28 -4.55 4.28
N ASP A 39 8.39 -4.70 3.56
CA ASP A 39 8.54 -4.12 2.22
C ASP A 39 7.53 -4.66 1.21
N GLU A 40 7.22 -5.95 1.24
CA GLU A 40 6.20 -6.54 0.36
C GLU A 40 4.80 -5.93 0.58
N CYS A 41 4.41 -5.70 1.84
CA CYS A 41 3.13 -5.07 2.14
C CYS A 41 3.10 -3.60 1.72
N VAL A 42 4.22 -2.88 1.83
CA VAL A 42 4.32 -1.51 1.32
C VAL A 42 4.17 -1.48 -0.20
N GLU A 43 4.80 -2.41 -0.92
CA GLU A 43 4.66 -2.53 -2.38
C GLU A 43 3.21 -2.80 -2.78
N LEU A 44 2.58 -3.82 -2.18
CA LEU A 44 1.17 -4.13 -2.44
C LEU A 44 0.23 -2.95 -2.10
N CYS A 45 0.46 -2.26 -0.97
CA CYS A 45 -0.33 -1.08 -0.64
C CYS A 45 -0.16 0.05 -1.66
N ASN A 46 1.05 0.25 -2.19
CA ASN A 46 1.28 1.25 -3.22
C ASN A 46 0.58 0.90 -4.53
N ASP A 47 0.53 -0.38 -4.91
CA ASP A 47 -0.15 -0.81 -6.13
C ASP A 47 -1.66 -0.57 -6.03
N ILE A 48 -2.28 -0.96 -4.91
CA ILE A 48 -3.71 -0.70 -4.64
C ILE A 48 -4.03 0.80 -4.70
N ILE A 49 -3.21 1.65 -4.07
CA ILE A 49 -3.43 3.11 -4.07
C ILE A 49 -3.28 3.69 -5.48
N ARG A 50 -2.34 3.18 -6.29
CA ARG A 50 -2.14 3.66 -7.66
C ARG A 50 -3.31 3.28 -8.56
N GLU A 51 -3.80 2.04 -8.46
CA GLU A 51 -4.98 1.59 -9.20
C GLU A 51 -6.18 2.49 -8.89
N GLU A 52 -6.45 2.80 -7.62
CA GLU A 52 -7.54 3.72 -7.23
C GLU A 52 -7.35 5.14 -7.77
N LEU A 53 -6.12 5.67 -7.80
CA LEU A 53 -5.84 7.00 -8.35
C LEU A 53 -5.97 7.05 -9.87
N GLU A 54 -5.59 5.97 -10.55
CA GLU A 54 -5.77 5.83 -11.99
C GLU A 54 -7.26 5.73 -12.34
N GLU A 55 -8.06 4.96 -11.59
CA GLU A 55 -9.52 4.90 -11.73
C GLU A 55 -10.20 6.25 -11.45
N ALA A 56 -9.75 6.98 -10.43
CA ALA A 56 -10.25 8.32 -10.14
C ALA A 56 -9.86 9.37 -11.20
N GLY A 57 -8.72 9.18 -11.87
CA GLY A 57 -8.27 9.99 -13.01
C GLY A 57 -8.90 9.60 -14.34
N SER A 58 -9.32 8.34 -14.47
CA SER A 58 -10.13 7.79 -15.56
C SER A 58 -11.61 7.80 -15.24
N GLY A 59 -12.05 8.69 -14.34
CA GLY A 59 -13.35 9.30 -14.52
C GLY A 59 -13.33 9.94 -15.90
N GLU A 60 -13.70 9.16 -16.92
CA GLU A 60 -14.21 9.69 -18.16
C GLU A 60 -15.12 10.81 -17.70
N ARG A 61 -14.73 12.05 -18.01
CA ARG A 61 -15.74 13.06 -18.26
C ARG A 61 -16.48 12.51 -19.47
N GLU A 62 -17.31 11.49 -19.28
CA GLU A 62 -18.43 11.18 -20.15
C GLU A 62 -19.04 12.55 -20.32
N GLN A 63 -18.83 13.12 -21.51
CA GLN A 63 -19.23 14.47 -21.79
C GLN A 63 -20.73 14.44 -21.63
N LEU A 64 -21.21 14.87 -20.45
CA LEU A 64 -22.60 14.82 -20.12
C LEU A 64 -23.29 15.58 -21.26
N PRO A 65 -24.29 14.97 -21.92
CA PRO A 65 -24.93 15.59 -23.06
C PRO A 65 -25.39 16.97 -22.65
N THR A 66 -25.18 17.96 -23.52
CA THR A 66 -25.60 19.30 -23.18
C THR A 66 -27.13 19.32 -23.03
N PRO A 67 -27.70 20.28 -22.30
CA PRO A 67 -29.15 20.40 -22.19
C PRO A 67 -29.87 20.46 -23.56
N LYS A 68 -29.17 20.89 -24.62
CA LYS A 68 -29.68 20.86 -26.00
C LYS A 68 -29.77 19.45 -26.59
N ASP A 69 -28.80 18.59 -26.29
CA ASP A 69 -28.74 17.21 -26.80
C ASP A 69 -29.82 16.33 -26.15
N ILE A 70 -30.13 16.58 -24.87
CA ILE A 70 -31.18 15.86 -24.13
C ILE A 70 -32.57 16.21 -24.66
N HIS A 71 -32.79 17.47 -25.08
CA HIS A 71 -34.08 17.93 -25.61
C HIS A 71 -34.32 17.50 -27.07
N ALA A 72 -33.30 16.97 -27.76
CA ALA A 72 -33.41 16.56 -29.16
C ALA A 72 -33.96 15.13 -29.35
N PHE A 73 -34.16 14.37 -28.25
CA PHE A 73 -34.77 13.04 -28.23
C PHE A 73 -36.28 13.07 -27.98
#